data_AF-A0A9N8VML0-F1
#
_entry.id   AF-A0A9N8VML0-F1
#
_cell.length_a   1.000
_cell.length_b   1.000
_cell.length_c   1.000
_cell.angle_alpha   90.00
_cell.angle_beta   90.00
_cell.angle_gamma   90.00
#
_symmetry.space_group_name_H-M   'P 1'
#
loop_
_entity.id
_entity.type
_entity.pdbx_description
1 polymer ?
#
loop_
_entity_poly.entity_id
_entity_poly.type
_entity_poly.pdbx_seq_one_letter_code
_entity_poly.pdbx_strand_id
1 'polypeptide(L)'
;MSATCSSVKPISSNTDDNNENNKGNSKNDFFTKLAIEVLHFILNELDEKDQFNLALSCKWLYRVFRIYYFGIVTPKWEPFESTTADGKYYGPPAANYRDGVLLNGVLYIPILVAEAPICWLLDFKRLVIKWKKVEISMNLDNKNDYQPLRNTVSTVLRDLIYIFGGETLAGEPSNIFYELDTKNMILRTVCFNGDVLPSAKMWHSFDKIDDQHVALFGGRSSMTDDSTSKDGIKSCSSFYDTKDFYLYSDVEKSWLKYPDVNHGLPYARSAHSSLVVGYSLYIYGGQQISLNISSSQSDIHDNEDLWEFSFESNTRNIKNNFLQNKWKKLFSPRISTSSFFGPDNNGDWKETTGKITGKRRGAAMFTIGKKIAILGGYEKDNWMYEDNCNIVRPWEMCKLYSPEKRIWNHIRITGIPEMECIAIAKDQSGRPENVFVIGRTKGDNNDENDRDKGKLVMGWIRDNS
;
A
#
# COMPACT_ATOMS: atom_id res chain seq x y z
N MET A 1 60.88 17.99 -25.45
CA MET A 1 61.08 16.57 -25.15
C MET A 1 59.69 15.99 -24.92
N SER A 2 59.01 15.52 -25.97
CA SER A 2 59.04 14.12 -26.47
C SER A 2 58.46 13.14 -25.44
N ALA A 3 57.45 12.31 -25.68
CA ALA A 3 56.65 12.04 -26.87
C ALA A 3 55.39 11.21 -26.50
N THR A 4 54.35 11.35 -27.33
CA THR A 4 53.44 10.32 -27.87
C THR A 4 52.97 9.14 -27.00
N CYS A 5 51.64 9.00 -26.88
CA CYS A 5 50.98 7.70 -26.77
C CYS A 5 50.09 7.51 -28.01
N SER A 6 50.52 6.64 -28.93
CA SER A 6 49.81 6.29 -30.17
C SER A 6 49.23 4.87 -30.07
N SER A 7 47.96 4.77 -30.44
CA SER A 7 47.20 3.65 -31.04
C SER A 7 47.80 2.23 -31.09
N VAL A 8 47.02 1.23 -30.62
CA VAL A 8 46.84 -0.06 -31.32
C VAL A 8 45.42 -0.62 -31.08
N LYS A 9 44.66 -0.84 -32.16
CA LYS A 9 43.63 -1.88 -32.35
C LYS A 9 44.09 -2.70 -33.57
N PRO A 10 43.47 -3.83 -33.95
CA PRO A 10 43.08 -5.05 -33.21
C PRO A 10 43.84 -6.28 -33.79
N ILE A 11 43.76 -7.45 -33.16
CA ILE A 11 44.15 -8.72 -33.84
C ILE A 11 42.93 -9.64 -33.87
N SER A 12 42.44 -9.84 -35.09
CA SER A 12 41.61 -10.95 -35.52
C SER A 12 42.48 -12.15 -35.87
N SER A 13 42.08 -13.34 -35.46
CA SER A 13 42.38 -14.56 -36.23
C SER A 13 41.34 -15.64 -35.92
N ASN A 14 40.50 -15.89 -36.93
CA ASN A 14 39.77 -17.14 -37.10
C ASN A 14 40.77 -18.30 -37.24
N THR A 15 40.46 -19.43 -36.59
CA THR A 15 40.73 -20.77 -37.14
C THR A 15 39.63 -21.69 -36.67
N ASP A 16 38.90 -22.24 -37.65
CA ASP A 16 37.92 -23.29 -37.50
C ASP A 16 38.56 -24.66 -37.22
N ASP A 17 37.74 -25.49 -36.58
CA ASP A 17 37.58 -26.94 -36.71
C ASP A 17 38.51 -27.97 -36.03
N ASN A 18 37.80 -28.80 -35.25
CA ASN A 18 38.01 -30.22 -34.91
C ASN A 18 39.07 -30.58 -33.86
N ASN A 19 38.65 -30.94 -32.63
CA ASN A 19 38.32 -32.34 -32.32
C ASN A 19 37.88 -32.55 -30.85
N GLU A 20 36.83 -33.36 -30.72
CA GLU A 20 36.64 -34.44 -29.74
C GLU A 20 36.74 -34.21 -28.22
N ASN A 21 35.67 -34.68 -27.57
CA ASN A 21 35.69 -35.36 -26.27
C ASN A 21 36.10 -34.55 -25.04
N ASN A 22 35.17 -33.72 -24.57
CA ASN A 22 35.04 -33.44 -23.14
C ASN A 22 33.63 -33.81 -22.65
N LYS A 23 33.35 -35.11 -22.55
CA LYS A 23 32.41 -35.65 -21.54
C LYS A 23 33.08 -35.50 -20.17
N GLY A 24 33.20 -34.26 -19.71
CA GLY A 24 33.62 -33.94 -18.36
C GLY A 24 32.46 -34.25 -17.41
N ASN A 25 32.64 -35.29 -16.60
CA ASN A 25 31.91 -35.61 -15.38
C ASN A 25 30.85 -34.58 -14.96
N SER A 26 29.56 -34.91 -15.10
CA SER A 26 28.51 -34.23 -14.36
C SER A 26 28.72 -34.53 -12.88
N LYS A 27 29.50 -33.67 -12.20
CA LYS A 27 29.58 -33.65 -10.75
C LYS A 27 28.15 -33.70 -10.21
N ASN A 28 27.92 -34.62 -9.28
CA ASN A 28 26.67 -34.76 -8.55
C ASN A 28 26.20 -33.39 -8.04
N ASP A 29 25.29 -32.75 -8.78
CA ASP A 29 24.69 -31.50 -8.34
C ASP A 29 23.55 -31.84 -7.38
N PHE A 30 23.95 -32.19 -6.15
CA PHE A 30 23.03 -32.59 -5.08
C PHE A 30 21.93 -31.55 -4.83
N PHE A 31 22.22 -30.26 -5.08
CA PHE A 31 21.26 -29.18 -4.91
C PHE A 31 20.08 -29.30 -5.88
N THR A 32 20.33 -29.63 -7.15
CA THR A 32 19.25 -29.80 -8.14
C THR A 32 18.32 -30.98 -7.87
N LYS A 33 18.71 -31.90 -6.97
CA LYS A 33 17.92 -33.06 -6.54
C LYS A 33 17.10 -32.80 -5.28
N LEU A 34 17.34 -31.69 -4.56
CA LEU A 34 16.55 -31.34 -3.39
C LEU A 34 15.16 -30.86 -3.82
N ALA A 35 14.15 -31.26 -3.04
CA ALA A 35 12.80 -30.70 -3.19
C ALA A 35 12.84 -29.18 -2.96
N ILE A 36 12.01 -28.45 -3.71
CA ILE A 36 12.01 -26.98 -3.70
C ILE A 36 11.68 -26.45 -2.30
N GLU A 37 10.85 -27.17 -1.54
CA GLU A 37 10.49 -26.87 -0.16
C GLU A 37 11.70 -26.97 0.78
N VAL A 38 12.53 -28.00 0.62
CA VAL A 38 13.76 -28.18 1.43
C VAL A 38 14.75 -27.06 1.13
N LEU A 39 14.87 -26.69 -0.15
CA LEU A 39 15.69 -25.55 -0.56
C LEU A 39 15.15 -24.28 0.10
N HIS A 40 13.85 -24.01 0.05
CA HIS A 40 13.26 -22.85 0.71
C HIS A 40 13.57 -22.79 2.21
N PHE A 41 13.54 -23.91 2.93
CA PHE A 41 13.98 -23.96 4.33
C PHE A 41 15.45 -23.59 4.49
N ILE A 42 16.34 -24.18 3.70
CA ILE A 42 17.78 -23.85 3.73
C ILE A 42 18.00 -22.37 3.43
N LEU A 43 17.32 -21.84 2.41
CA LEU A 43 17.44 -20.44 2.01
C LEU A 43 16.97 -19.48 3.09
N ASN A 44 15.95 -19.84 3.86
CA ASN A 44 15.46 -19.02 4.97
C ASN A 44 16.46 -18.91 6.12
N GLU A 45 17.42 -19.83 6.24
CA GLU A 45 18.50 -19.75 7.24
C GLU A 45 19.67 -18.88 6.80
N LEU A 46 19.77 -18.54 5.51
CA LEU A 46 20.83 -17.68 4.98
C LEU A 46 20.52 -16.20 5.20
N ASP A 47 21.57 -15.39 5.36
CA ASP A 47 21.45 -13.93 5.33
C ASP A 47 21.26 -13.42 3.89
N GLU A 48 20.88 -12.15 3.71
CA GLU A 48 20.58 -11.60 2.38
C GLU A 48 21.77 -11.63 1.42
N LYS A 49 22.99 -11.46 1.96
CA LYS A 49 24.20 -11.41 1.16
C LYS A 49 24.51 -12.81 0.62
N ASP A 50 24.39 -13.82 1.46
CA ASP A 50 24.58 -15.21 1.10
C ASP A 50 23.47 -15.71 0.18
N GLN A 51 22.22 -15.30 0.43
CA GLN A 51 21.10 -15.54 -0.49
C GLN A 51 21.39 -14.98 -1.89
N PHE A 52 21.82 -13.72 -1.98
CA PHE A 52 22.16 -13.08 -3.24
C PHE A 52 23.33 -13.76 -3.95
N ASN A 53 24.43 -14.03 -3.23
CA ASN A 53 25.60 -14.70 -3.79
C ASN A 53 25.26 -16.11 -4.30
N LEU A 54 24.46 -16.86 -3.53
CA LEU A 54 24.02 -18.20 -3.92
C LEU A 54 23.09 -18.15 -5.12
N ALA A 55 22.17 -17.18 -5.19
CA ALA A 55 21.32 -16.97 -6.36
C ALA A 55 22.16 -16.71 -7.62
N LEU A 56 23.25 -15.95 -7.53
CA LEU A 56 24.13 -15.66 -8.66
C LEU A 56 25.05 -16.82 -9.06
N SER A 57 25.21 -17.83 -8.20
CA SER A 57 26.12 -18.95 -8.46
C SER A 57 25.69 -19.83 -9.64
N CYS A 58 24.38 -19.98 -9.89
CA CYS A 58 23.88 -20.67 -11.07
C CYS A 58 22.44 -20.27 -11.46
N LYS A 59 22.10 -20.44 -12.75
CA LYS A 59 20.79 -20.07 -13.32
C LYS A 59 19.61 -20.82 -12.69
N TRP A 60 19.82 -22.05 -12.23
CA TRP A 60 18.76 -22.83 -11.57
C TRP A 60 18.48 -22.30 -10.16
N LEU A 61 19.52 -22.09 -9.33
CA LEU A 61 19.36 -21.45 -8.01
C LEU A 61 18.74 -20.07 -8.17
N TYR A 62 19.24 -19.25 -9.09
CA TYR A 62 18.63 -17.97 -9.43
C TYR A 62 17.11 -18.05 -9.65
N ARG A 63 16.64 -19.05 -10.41
CA ARG A 63 15.21 -19.27 -10.65
C ARG A 63 14.46 -19.69 -9.38
N VAL A 64 15.05 -20.58 -8.58
CA VAL A 64 14.47 -21.01 -7.29
C VAL A 64 14.35 -19.83 -6.32
N PHE A 65 15.40 -19.02 -6.23
CA PHE A 65 15.44 -17.82 -5.41
C PHE A 65 14.36 -16.83 -5.78
N ARG A 66 14.13 -16.61 -7.08
CA ARG A 66 13.05 -15.76 -7.57
C ARG A 66 11.64 -16.27 -7.26
N ILE A 67 11.46 -17.56 -6.95
CA ILE A 67 10.15 -18.07 -6.52
C ILE A 67 9.82 -17.57 -5.11
N TYR A 68 10.82 -17.42 -4.24
CA TYR A 68 10.62 -17.12 -2.81
C TYR A 68 10.99 -15.70 -2.40
N TYR A 69 11.82 -15.02 -3.18
CA TYR A 69 12.39 -13.73 -2.83
C TYR A 69 12.32 -12.76 -4.01
N PHE A 70 11.47 -11.75 -3.86
CA PHE A 70 11.38 -10.61 -4.75
C PHE A 70 12.58 -9.67 -4.59
N GLY A 71 13.07 -9.09 -5.68
CA GLY A 71 14.11 -8.06 -5.65
C GLY A 71 15.53 -8.55 -5.42
N ILE A 72 15.79 -9.85 -5.63
CA ILE A 72 17.15 -10.37 -5.74
C ILE A 72 17.88 -9.74 -6.92
N VAL A 73 17.17 -9.44 -8.00
CA VAL A 73 17.62 -8.48 -9.00
C VAL A 73 16.94 -7.16 -8.72
N THR A 74 17.64 -6.05 -8.92
CA THR A 74 17.05 -4.70 -8.89
C THR A 74 15.80 -4.66 -9.79
N PRO A 75 14.57 -4.63 -9.24
CA PRO A 75 13.37 -4.62 -10.04
C PRO A 75 13.30 -3.35 -10.89
N LYS A 76 12.60 -3.43 -12.01
CA LYS A 76 12.39 -2.30 -12.91
C LYS A 76 10.93 -1.95 -13.02
N TRP A 77 10.69 -0.65 -13.11
CA TRP A 77 9.43 -0.08 -13.52
C TRP A 77 9.23 -0.23 -15.03
N GLU A 78 8.09 -0.79 -15.40
CA GLU A 78 7.60 -0.88 -16.76
C GLU A 78 6.27 -0.10 -16.84
N PRO A 79 6.27 1.11 -17.44
CA PRO A 79 5.06 1.91 -17.56
C PRO A 79 3.93 1.14 -18.24
N PHE A 80 2.71 1.31 -17.74
CA PHE A 80 1.48 0.85 -18.39
C PHE A 80 0.73 2.07 -18.91
N GLU A 81 0.70 2.21 -20.23
CA GLU A 81 -0.06 3.26 -20.89
C GLU A 81 -1.47 2.77 -21.18
N SER A 82 -2.46 3.56 -20.79
CA SER A 82 -3.83 3.36 -21.23
C SER A 82 -4.27 4.54 -22.07
N THR A 83 -4.19 4.36 -23.38
CA THR A 83 -4.55 5.37 -24.37
C THR A 83 -5.63 4.86 -25.31
N THR A 84 -6.47 5.78 -25.78
CA THR A 84 -7.39 5.58 -26.89
C THR A 84 -6.63 5.55 -28.23
N ALA A 85 -7.31 5.20 -29.32
CA ALA A 85 -6.72 5.19 -30.67
C ALA A 85 -6.21 6.57 -31.12
N ASP A 86 -6.77 7.67 -30.59
CA ASP A 86 -6.32 9.05 -30.81
C ASP A 86 -5.25 9.51 -29.80
N GLY A 87 -4.67 8.59 -29.02
CA GLY A 87 -3.55 8.86 -28.11
C GLY A 87 -3.94 9.57 -26.80
N LYS A 88 -5.24 9.72 -26.51
CA LYS A 88 -5.69 10.34 -25.26
C LYS A 88 -5.75 9.34 -24.12
N TYR A 89 -5.52 9.80 -22.90
CA TYR A 89 -5.62 8.97 -21.70
C TYR A 89 -7.03 8.35 -21.57
N TYR A 90 -7.09 7.04 -21.31
CA TYR A 90 -8.32 6.30 -21.07
C TYR A 90 -8.24 5.52 -19.76
N GLY A 91 -8.86 6.01 -18.71
CA GLY A 91 -8.87 5.34 -17.41
C GLY A 91 -9.49 6.20 -16.32
N PRO A 92 -9.39 5.77 -15.05
CA PRO A 92 -9.94 6.50 -13.92
C PRO A 92 -9.28 7.89 -13.75
N PRO A 93 -9.99 8.87 -13.17
CA PRO A 93 -9.41 10.15 -12.77
C PRO A 93 -8.25 9.96 -11.77
N ALA A 94 -7.26 10.84 -11.85
CA ALA A 94 -6.09 10.82 -10.97
C ALA A 94 -6.44 11.03 -9.48
N ALA A 95 -7.60 11.59 -9.16
CA ALA A 95 -8.04 11.80 -7.78
C ALA A 95 -8.57 10.52 -7.10
N ASN A 96 -8.99 9.51 -7.87
CA ASN A 96 -9.68 8.32 -7.34
C ASN A 96 -8.81 7.04 -7.33
N TYR A 97 -7.50 7.15 -7.52
CA TYR A 97 -6.64 5.96 -7.58
C TYR A 97 -6.64 5.14 -6.28
N ARG A 98 -6.92 5.77 -5.13
CA ARG A 98 -6.99 5.08 -3.81
C ARG A 98 -8.30 4.37 -3.55
N ASP A 99 -9.35 4.71 -4.27
CA ASP A 99 -10.69 4.15 -4.08
C ASP A 99 -10.77 2.70 -4.62
N GLY A 100 -9.67 2.21 -5.21
CA GLY A 100 -9.55 0.92 -5.87
C GLY A 100 -9.47 -0.27 -4.91
N VAL A 101 -10.19 -1.34 -5.24
CA VAL A 101 -10.17 -2.61 -4.52
C VAL A 101 -10.07 -3.80 -5.47
N LEU A 102 -9.29 -4.81 -5.08
CA LEU A 102 -9.13 -6.04 -5.85
C LEU A 102 -10.17 -7.09 -5.41
N LEU A 103 -11.02 -7.52 -6.33
CA LEU A 103 -11.95 -8.64 -6.13
C LEU A 103 -11.79 -9.64 -7.25
N ASN A 104 -11.50 -10.90 -6.91
CA ASN A 104 -11.43 -12.00 -7.87
C ASN A 104 -10.54 -11.70 -9.09
N GLY A 105 -9.38 -11.07 -8.87
CA GLY A 105 -8.41 -10.73 -9.93
C GLY A 105 -8.81 -9.55 -10.82
N VAL A 106 -9.85 -8.82 -10.47
CA VAL A 106 -10.28 -7.58 -11.15
C VAL A 106 -10.14 -6.44 -10.16
N LEU A 107 -9.43 -5.38 -10.55
CA LEU A 107 -9.41 -4.13 -9.80
C LEU A 107 -10.64 -3.32 -10.17
N TYR A 108 -11.44 -2.96 -9.17
CA TYR A 108 -12.59 -2.10 -9.27
C TYR A 108 -12.26 -0.75 -8.65
N ILE A 109 -12.54 0.34 -9.35
CA ILE A 109 -12.45 1.71 -8.83
C ILE A 109 -13.84 2.33 -8.99
N PRO A 110 -14.70 2.23 -7.96
CA PRO A 110 -15.97 2.94 -7.91
C PRO A 110 -15.71 4.45 -7.85
N ILE A 111 -16.52 5.23 -8.57
CA ILE A 111 -16.47 6.69 -8.55
C ILE A 111 -17.89 7.20 -8.37
N LEU A 112 -18.10 7.91 -7.26
CA LEU A 112 -19.40 8.44 -6.87
C LEU A 112 -19.53 9.90 -7.35
N VAL A 113 -19.90 10.10 -8.61
CA VAL A 113 -20.07 11.43 -9.21
C VAL A 113 -21.54 11.90 -9.20
N ALA A 114 -21.77 13.21 -9.31
CA ALA A 114 -23.09 13.83 -9.15
C ALA A 114 -24.18 13.32 -10.11
N GLU A 115 -23.82 13.01 -11.35
CA GLU A 115 -24.79 12.59 -12.36
C GLU A 115 -25.23 11.14 -12.14
N ALA A 116 -24.29 10.21 -12.17
CA ALA A 116 -24.51 8.79 -11.91
C ALA A 116 -23.18 8.13 -11.52
N PRO A 117 -23.16 7.26 -10.49
CA PRO A 117 -21.96 6.54 -10.11
C PRO A 117 -21.49 5.62 -11.25
N ILE A 118 -20.17 5.49 -11.37
CA ILE A 118 -19.52 4.63 -12.37
C ILE A 118 -18.47 3.76 -11.70
N CYS A 119 -18.02 2.70 -12.36
CA CYS A 119 -16.90 1.89 -11.95
C CYS A 119 -15.90 1.72 -13.10
N TRP A 120 -14.62 1.88 -12.80
CA TRP A 120 -13.54 1.47 -13.70
C TRP A 120 -13.03 0.09 -13.29
N LEU A 121 -12.89 -0.79 -14.28
CA LEU A 121 -12.46 -2.17 -14.09
C LEU A 121 -11.15 -2.41 -14.84
N LEU A 122 -10.21 -3.09 -14.18
CA LEU A 122 -8.99 -3.62 -14.80
C LEU A 122 -8.86 -5.11 -14.45
N ASP A 123 -9.10 -5.96 -15.45
CA ASP A 123 -9.13 -7.42 -15.29
C ASP A 123 -7.76 -8.04 -15.52
N PHE A 124 -7.08 -8.43 -14.44
CA PHE A 124 -5.73 -9.01 -14.49
C PHE A 124 -5.71 -10.48 -14.92
N LYS A 125 -6.86 -11.13 -15.12
CA LYS A 125 -6.93 -12.50 -15.64
C LYS A 125 -6.75 -12.54 -17.16
N ARG A 126 -6.95 -11.41 -17.84
CA ARG A 126 -6.73 -11.28 -19.28
C ARG A 126 -5.25 -11.19 -19.61
N LEU A 127 -4.88 -11.73 -20.77
CA LEU A 127 -3.51 -11.60 -21.31
C LEU A 127 -3.16 -10.14 -21.60
N VAL A 128 -4.13 -9.38 -22.13
CA VAL A 128 -4.02 -7.94 -22.37
C VAL A 128 -4.98 -7.24 -21.42
N ILE A 129 -4.43 -6.55 -20.43
CA ILE A 129 -5.21 -5.75 -19.49
C ILE A 129 -5.62 -4.43 -20.15
N LYS A 130 -6.88 -4.04 -19.98
CA LYS A 130 -7.43 -2.76 -20.47
C LYS A 130 -8.48 -2.26 -19.49
N TRP A 131 -8.55 -0.95 -19.33
CA TRP A 131 -9.63 -0.34 -18.57
C TRP A 131 -10.98 -0.56 -19.24
N LYS A 132 -12.00 -0.77 -18.43
CA LYS A 132 -13.41 -0.80 -18.84
C LYS A 132 -14.21 0.10 -17.91
N LYS A 133 -14.92 1.08 -18.46
CA LYS A 133 -15.89 1.89 -17.71
C LYS A 133 -17.26 1.18 -17.72
N VAL A 134 -17.90 1.09 -16.57
CA VAL A 134 -19.24 0.50 -16.39
C VAL A 134 -20.08 1.45 -15.54
N GLU A 135 -21.36 1.60 -15.88
CA GLU A 135 -22.31 2.38 -15.08
C GLU A 135 -22.79 1.59 -13.87
N ILE A 136 -23.01 2.29 -12.76
CA ILE A 136 -23.54 1.71 -11.53
C ILE A 136 -25.01 2.12 -11.42
N SER A 137 -25.89 1.12 -11.30
CA SER A 137 -27.30 1.35 -10.99
C SER A 137 -27.47 1.59 -9.50
N MET A 138 -28.34 2.51 -9.13
CA MET A 138 -28.63 2.81 -7.72
C MET A 138 -29.96 2.15 -7.32
N ASN A 139 -29.94 1.36 -6.26
CA ASN A 139 -31.13 0.86 -5.59
C ASN A 139 -31.12 1.38 -4.16
N LEU A 140 -31.54 2.63 -4.00
CA LEU A 140 -31.54 3.33 -2.72
C LEU A 140 -32.99 3.51 -2.27
N ASP A 141 -33.24 3.34 -0.97
CA ASP A 141 -34.58 3.51 -0.39
C ASP A 141 -35.12 4.93 -0.66
N ASN A 142 -34.24 5.94 -0.60
CA ASN A 142 -34.53 7.29 -1.06
C ASN A 142 -33.43 7.78 -2.02
N LYS A 143 -33.80 8.41 -3.14
CA LYS A 143 -32.82 8.98 -4.09
C LYS A 143 -31.92 10.05 -3.46
N ASN A 144 -32.42 10.72 -2.42
CA ASN A 144 -31.65 11.70 -1.65
C ASN A 144 -30.57 11.07 -0.75
N ASP A 145 -30.56 9.75 -0.60
CA ASP A 145 -29.52 9.05 0.15
C ASP A 145 -28.23 8.95 -0.66
N TYR A 146 -28.26 9.25 -1.97
CA TYR A 146 -27.05 9.30 -2.75
C TYR A 146 -26.23 10.57 -2.49
N GLN A 147 -24.96 10.37 -2.15
CA GLN A 147 -23.96 11.41 -1.99
C GLN A 147 -22.80 11.22 -2.97
N PRO A 148 -22.51 12.21 -3.82
CA PRO A 148 -21.29 12.23 -4.63
C PRO A 148 -20.08 12.49 -3.75
N LEU A 149 -19.05 11.64 -3.87
CA LEU A 149 -17.91 11.61 -2.97
C LEU A 149 -16.59 11.44 -3.70
N ARG A 150 -15.53 11.98 -3.08
CA ARG A 150 -14.13 11.76 -3.42
C ARG A 150 -13.42 11.14 -2.22
N ASN A 151 -12.21 10.62 -2.43
CA ASN A 151 -11.35 10.10 -1.36
C ASN A 151 -12.07 9.03 -0.50
N THR A 152 -12.92 8.24 -1.16
CA THR A 152 -13.64 7.13 -0.55
C THR A 152 -12.68 5.98 -0.28
N VAL A 153 -13.00 5.12 0.68
CA VAL A 153 -12.18 3.93 0.94
C VAL A 153 -13.05 2.71 0.74
N SER A 154 -12.55 1.78 -0.06
CA SER A 154 -13.28 0.57 -0.46
C SER A 154 -12.58 -0.67 0.07
N THR A 155 -13.37 -1.65 0.49
CA THR A 155 -12.87 -2.99 0.83
C THR A 155 -13.78 -4.07 0.25
N VAL A 156 -13.30 -5.30 0.21
CA VAL A 156 -14.10 -6.45 -0.21
C VAL A 156 -14.56 -7.22 1.01
N LEU A 157 -15.85 -7.56 1.04
CA LEU A 157 -16.38 -8.52 1.99
C LEU A 157 -17.24 -9.52 1.23
N ARG A 158 -16.84 -10.80 1.29
CA ARG A 158 -17.39 -11.87 0.44
C ARG A 158 -17.28 -11.51 -1.05
N ASP A 159 -18.41 -11.32 -1.72
CA ASP A 159 -18.52 -10.99 -3.16
C ASP A 159 -18.93 -9.52 -3.41
N LEU A 160 -19.01 -8.70 -2.35
CA LEU A 160 -19.45 -7.31 -2.41
C LEU A 160 -18.29 -6.36 -2.13
N ILE A 161 -18.37 -5.18 -2.71
CA ILE A 161 -17.47 -4.06 -2.39
C ILE A 161 -18.19 -3.15 -1.40
N TYR A 162 -17.59 -2.89 -0.25
CA TYR A 162 -18.10 -1.95 0.73
C TYR A 162 -17.30 -0.66 0.63
N ILE A 163 -17.99 0.49 0.64
CA ILE A 163 -17.41 1.81 0.44
C ILE A 163 -17.82 2.68 1.61
N PHE A 164 -16.86 3.20 2.37
CA PHE A 164 -17.15 4.03 3.54
C PHE A 164 -16.52 5.42 3.44
N GLY A 165 -17.28 6.42 3.88
CA GLY A 165 -16.83 7.79 4.07
C GLY A 165 -16.27 8.45 2.81
N GLY A 166 -15.30 9.33 2.99
CA GLY A 166 -14.76 10.21 1.96
C GLY A 166 -15.17 11.66 2.20
N GLU A 167 -15.09 12.48 1.17
CA GLU A 167 -15.48 13.89 1.21
C GLU A 167 -16.51 14.19 0.12
N THR A 168 -17.47 15.04 0.44
CA THR A 168 -18.41 15.60 -0.52
C THR A 168 -17.68 16.51 -1.51
N LEU A 169 -18.35 16.88 -2.60
CA LEU A 169 -17.80 17.86 -3.54
C LEU A 169 -17.54 19.24 -2.92
N ALA A 170 -18.13 19.52 -1.76
CA ALA A 170 -17.88 20.73 -0.97
C ALA A 170 -16.68 20.60 -0.01
N GLY A 171 -16.03 19.43 0.06
CA GLY A 171 -14.91 19.15 0.97
C GLY A 171 -15.33 18.71 2.38
N GLU A 172 -16.63 18.57 2.63
CA GLU A 172 -17.12 18.08 3.92
C GLU A 172 -16.96 16.56 4.04
N PRO A 173 -16.40 16.03 5.14
CA PRO A 173 -16.32 14.60 5.37
C PRO A 173 -17.71 13.95 5.39
N SER A 174 -17.79 12.70 4.95
CA SER A 174 -19.01 11.88 5.03
C SER A 174 -18.77 10.62 5.85
N ASN A 175 -19.84 10.08 6.45
CA ASN A 175 -19.88 8.75 7.08
C ASN A 175 -20.87 7.82 6.35
N ILE A 176 -21.30 8.18 5.14
CA ILE A 176 -22.17 7.29 4.38
C ILE A 176 -21.47 5.97 4.09
N PHE A 177 -22.26 4.90 4.10
CA PHE A 177 -21.77 3.54 3.96
C PHE A 177 -22.55 2.82 2.87
N TYR A 178 -21.86 2.44 1.81
CA TYR A 178 -22.46 1.73 0.68
C TYR A 178 -21.94 0.31 0.54
N GLU A 179 -22.77 -0.53 -0.07
CA GLU A 179 -22.37 -1.81 -0.65
C GLU A 179 -22.64 -1.79 -2.16
N LEU A 180 -21.70 -2.35 -2.93
CA LEU A 180 -21.77 -2.48 -4.37
C LEU A 180 -21.73 -3.97 -4.73
N ASP A 181 -22.83 -4.44 -5.33
CA ASP A 181 -22.90 -5.75 -5.96
C ASP A 181 -22.18 -5.70 -7.30
N THR A 182 -21.04 -6.39 -7.41
CA THR A 182 -20.21 -6.42 -8.62
C THR A 182 -20.76 -7.30 -9.74
N LYS A 183 -21.71 -8.20 -9.45
CA LYS A 183 -22.35 -9.04 -10.47
C LYS A 183 -23.36 -8.24 -11.29
N ASN A 184 -24.15 -7.41 -10.61
CA ASN A 184 -25.21 -6.61 -11.22
C ASN A 184 -24.86 -5.12 -11.34
N MET A 185 -23.74 -4.68 -10.77
CA MET A 185 -23.33 -3.27 -10.66
C MET A 185 -24.40 -2.42 -9.98
N ILE A 186 -24.94 -2.90 -8.85
CA ILE A 186 -25.99 -2.23 -8.08
C ILE A 186 -25.40 -1.71 -6.77
N LEU A 187 -25.50 -0.40 -6.55
CA LEU A 187 -25.14 0.29 -5.30
C LEU A 187 -26.36 0.38 -4.37
N ARG A 188 -26.15 0.08 -3.09
CA ARG A 188 -27.14 0.21 -2.02
C ARG A 188 -26.50 0.87 -0.80
N THR A 189 -27.31 1.57 -0.01
CA THR A 189 -26.89 2.03 1.32
C THR A 189 -26.90 0.83 2.27
N VAL A 190 -25.85 0.71 3.08
CA VAL A 190 -25.77 -0.32 4.12
C VAL A 190 -26.62 0.12 5.29
N CYS A 191 -27.69 -0.63 5.57
CA CYS A 191 -28.42 -0.49 6.82
C CYS A 191 -27.59 -1.03 7.98
N PHE A 192 -27.63 -0.35 9.13
CA PHE A 192 -26.97 -0.81 10.34
C PHE A 192 -27.92 -0.82 11.54
N ASN A 193 -27.61 -1.70 12.48
CA ASN A 193 -28.29 -1.88 13.75
C ASN A 193 -27.44 -1.24 14.86
N GLY A 194 -28.08 -0.44 15.71
CA GLY A 194 -27.46 0.16 16.91
C GLY A 194 -27.01 1.62 16.74
N ASP A 195 -26.57 2.20 17.85
CA ASP A 195 -26.31 3.64 17.97
C ASP A 195 -24.84 4.03 17.72
N VAL A 196 -23.95 3.05 17.58
CA VAL A 196 -22.52 3.30 17.34
C VAL A 196 -22.30 3.45 15.83
N LEU A 197 -21.78 4.60 15.43
CA LEU A 197 -21.40 4.89 14.04
C LEU A 197 -20.08 5.65 14.01
N PRO A 198 -19.15 5.33 13.10
CA PRO A 198 -17.96 6.14 12.92
C PRO A 198 -18.33 7.57 12.50
N SER A 199 -17.57 8.55 13.01
CA SER A 199 -17.74 9.95 12.59
C SER A 199 -17.48 10.12 11.08
N ALA A 200 -18.05 11.16 10.49
CA ALA A 200 -17.77 11.53 9.11
C ALA A 200 -16.27 11.77 8.90
N LYS A 201 -15.68 11.09 7.91
CA LYS A 201 -14.22 11.08 7.73
C LYS A 201 -13.75 10.73 6.32
N MET A 202 -12.55 11.19 5.98
CA MET A 202 -11.83 10.85 4.74
C MET A 202 -10.41 10.36 5.06
N TRP A 203 -9.73 9.75 4.08
CA TRP A 203 -8.33 9.29 4.22
C TRP A 203 -8.06 8.39 5.44
N HIS A 204 -9.05 7.59 5.81
CA HIS A 204 -8.93 6.53 6.82
C HIS A 204 -8.48 5.22 6.14
N SER A 205 -8.28 4.15 6.92
CA SER A 205 -8.20 2.80 6.36
C SER A 205 -9.47 1.99 6.59
N PHE A 206 -9.74 1.06 5.68
CA PHE A 206 -10.92 0.20 5.70
C PHE A 206 -10.54 -1.20 5.23
N ASP A 207 -10.19 -2.06 6.18
CA ASP A 207 -9.45 -3.29 5.94
C ASP A 207 -10.27 -4.53 6.29
N LYS A 208 -10.46 -5.43 5.33
CA LYS A 208 -11.11 -6.72 5.53
C LYS A 208 -10.29 -7.56 6.53
N ILE A 209 -10.91 -7.98 7.64
CA ILE A 209 -10.27 -8.88 8.61
C ILE A 209 -10.57 -10.35 8.28
N ASP A 210 -11.85 -10.64 8.03
CA ASP A 210 -12.33 -11.96 7.64
C ASP A 210 -13.54 -11.81 6.69
N ASP A 211 -14.30 -12.88 6.43
CA ASP A 211 -15.47 -12.84 5.51
C ASP A 211 -16.72 -12.17 6.10
N GLN A 212 -16.64 -11.63 7.31
CA GLN A 212 -17.76 -11.04 8.04
C GLN A 212 -17.42 -9.71 8.70
N HIS A 213 -16.14 -9.36 8.82
CA HIS A 213 -15.68 -8.21 9.58
C HIS A 213 -14.72 -7.33 8.80
N VAL A 214 -14.88 -6.02 9.02
CA VAL A 214 -14.02 -4.98 8.48
C VAL A 214 -13.57 -4.07 9.59
N ALA A 215 -12.29 -3.74 9.63
CA ALA A 215 -11.74 -2.78 10.55
C ALA A 215 -11.60 -1.41 9.89
N LEU A 216 -11.98 -0.36 10.63
CA LEU A 216 -11.79 1.03 10.23
C LEU A 216 -10.84 1.70 11.21
N PHE A 217 -9.79 2.36 10.71
CA PHE A 217 -8.85 3.08 11.56
C PHE A 217 -8.56 4.50 11.07
N GLY A 218 -8.56 5.44 12.01
CA GLY A 218 -8.09 6.81 11.85
C GLY A 218 -8.89 7.64 10.84
N GLY A 219 -8.18 8.46 10.08
CA GLY A 219 -8.72 9.38 9.09
C GLY A 219 -8.99 10.78 9.63
N ARG A 220 -9.28 11.67 8.67
CA ARG A 220 -9.54 13.10 8.89
C ARG A 220 -11.03 13.35 9.02
N SER A 221 -11.43 13.98 10.11
CA SER A 221 -12.81 14.39 10.39
C SER A 221 -12.88 15.92 10.52
N SER A 222 -14.08 16.48 10.48
CA SER A 222 -14.34 17.89 10.75
C SER A 222 -14.96 18.06 12.13
N MET A 223 -14.61 19.15 12.81
CA MET A 223 -15.39 19.64 13.94
C MET A 223 -16.56 20.46 13.38
N THR A 224 -17.78 20.07 13.72
CA THR A 224 -18.93 20.94 13.53
C THR A 224 -18.96 21.93 14.66
N ASP A 225 -18.95 23.22 14.34
CA ASP A 225 -19.23 24.25 15.34
C ASP A 225 -20.73 24.15 15.70
N ASP A 226 -21.03 23.89 16.97
CA ASP A 226 -22.40 23.94 17.48
C ASP A 226 -22.94 25.37 17.51
N SER A 227 -22.10 26.37 17.26
CA SER A 227 -22.57 27.73 17.02
C SER A 227 -23.24 27.82 15.63
N THR A 228 -24.56 27.70 15.63
CA THR A 228 -25.40 28.11 14.50
C THR A 228 -24.99 29.52 14.08
N SER A 229 -24.38 29.64 12.89
CA SER A 229 -24.27 30.94 12.23
C SER A 229 -25.66 31.56 12.12
N LYS A 230 -25.76 32.90 12.17
CA LYS A 230 -27.03 33.62 12.11
C LYS A 230 -27.86 33.33 10.84
N ASP A 231 -27.25 32.70 9.84
CA ASP A 231 -27.84 32.34 8.56
C ASP A 231 -28.18 30.84 8.43
N GLY A 232 -28.05 30.04 9.50
CA GLY A 232 -28.41 28.62 9.51
C GLY A 232 -27.46 27.69 8.73
N ILE A 233 -26.37 28.22 8.18
CA ILE A 233 -25.34 27.45 7.47
C ILE A 233 -24.32 26.95 8.49
N LYS A 234 -24.28 25.63 8.73
CA LYS A 234 -23.21 24.98 9.51
C LYS A 234 -21.92 25.07 8.69
N SER A 235 -21.01 25.95 9.06
CA SER A 235 -19.66 26.00 8.49
C SER A 235 -18.77 25.02 9.24
N CYS A 236 -18.01 24.18 8.53
CA CYS A 236 -16.89 23.45 9.11
C CYS A 236 -15.91 24.46 9.72
N SER A 237 -15.62 24.33 11.03
CA SER A 237 -14.76 25.28 11.75
C SER A 237 -13.29 24.85 11.74
N SER A 238 -13.02 23.54 11.66
CA SER A 238 -11.66 22.99 11.56
C SER A 238 -11.65 21.49 11.25
N PHE A 239 -10.54 21.00 10.68
CA PHE A 239 -10.28 19.58 10.50
C PHE A 239 -9.34 19.05 11.58
N TYR A 240 -9.53 17.78 11.96
CA TYR A 240 -8.63 17.05 12.84
C TYR A 240 -8.46 15.61 12.37
N ASP A 241 -7.28 15.04 12.62
CA ASP A 241 -7.06 13.61 12.40
C ASP A 241 -7.45 12.83 13.65
N THR A 242 -8.00 11.63 13.45
CA THR A 242 -8.54 10.78 14.52
C THR A 242 -7.69 9.54 14.73
N LYS A 243 -7.74 8.97 15.94
CA LYS A 243 -7.19 7.63 16.29
C LYS A 243 -8.32 6.60 16.49
N ASP A 244 -9.50 6.93 16.00
CA ASP A 244 -10.71 6.15 16.14
C ASP A 244 -10.53 4.78 15.48
N PHE A 245 -10.86 3.70 16.19
CA PHE A 245 -10.75 2.32 15.70
C PHE A 245 -12.09 1.62 15.86
N TYR A 246 -12.65 1.14 14.76
CA TYR A 246 -13.95 0.47 14.74
C TYR A 246 -13.87 -0.89 14.05
N LEU A 247 -14.77 -1.78 14.44
CA LEU A 247 -15.00 -3.07 13.80
C LEU A 247 -16.45 -3.13 13.33
N TYR A 248 -16.67 -3.27 12.03
CA TYR A 248 -17.97 -3.56 11.45
C TYR A 248 -18.20 -5.07 11.40
N SER A 249 -19.42 -5.52 11.69
CA SER A 249 -19.87 -6.89 11.47
C SER A 249 -21.01 -6.90 10.46
N ASP A 250 -20.83 -7.58 9.33
CA ASP A 250 -21.85 -7.74 8.30
C ASP A 250 -22.99 -8.67 8.70
N VAL A 251 -22.73 -9.61 9.61
CA VAL A 251 -23.76 -10.52 10.12
C VAL A 251 -24.74 -9.78 11.04
N GLU A 252 -24.21 -8.96 11.95
CA GLU A 252 -25.05 -8.19 12.88
C GLU A 252 -25.47 -6.83 12.31
N LYS A 253 -24.88 -6.44 11.19
CA LYS A 253 -25.00 -5.12 10.58
C LYS A 253 -24.70 -4.01 11.59
N SER A 254 -23.69 -4.16 12.44
CA SER A 254 -23.41 -3.21 13.53
C SER A 254 -21.93 -2.85 13.60
N TRP A 255 -21.65 -1.68 14.17
CA TRP A 255 -20.30 -1.24 14.48
C TRP A 255 -19.98 -1.41 15.96
N LEU A 256 -18.71 -1.72 16.25
CA LEU A 256 -18.15 -1.76 17.58
C LEU A 256 -16.98 -0.78 17.65
N LYS A 257 -16.98 0.14 18.62
CA LYS A 257 -15.86 1.07 18.85
C LYS A 257 -14.85 0.45 19.81
N TYR A 258 -13.56 0.53 19.46
CA TYR A 258 -12.49 0.10 20.34
C TYR A 258 -12.41 1.03 21.57
N PRO A 259 -12.25 0.49 22.79
CA PRO A 259 -12.21 1.29 24.00
C PRO A 259 -10.91 2.10 24.13
N ASP A 260 -11.01 3.44 24.17
CA ASP A 260 -9.86 4.36 24.25
C ASP A 260 -9.14 4.35 25.63
N VAL A 261 -9.62 3.55 26.59
CA VAL A 261 -8.99 3.40 27.91
C VAL A 261 -7.71 2.57 27.88
N ASN A 262 -7.43 1.87 26.76
CA ASN A 262 -6.22 1.10 26.56
C ASN A 262 -5.14 2.03 25.94
N HIS A 263 -4.24 2.58 26.76
CA HIS A 263 -3.18 3.57 26.43
C HIS A 263 -2.14 3.17 25.35
N GLY A 264 -2.47 2.32 24.38
CA GLY A 264 -1.55 1.78 23.37
C GLY A 264 -1.95 2.00 21.91
N LEU A 265 -2.91 2.89 21.60
CA LEU A 265 -3.35 3.14 20.21
C LEU A 265 -2.27 3.84 19.37
N PRO A 266 -2.20 3.59 18.05
CA PRO A 266 -1.43 4.42 17.16
C PRO A 266 -1.92 5.87 17.24
N TYR A 267 -0.99 6.83 17.13
CA TYR A 267 -1.34 8.25 17.09
C TYR A 267 -2.38 8.56 16.01
N ALA A 268 -3.19 9.59 16.27
CA ALA A 268 -4.19 10.08 15.36
C ALA A 268 -3.55 10.43 14.00
N ARG A 269 -4.12 9.91 12.91
CA ARG A 269 -3.49 10.03 11.58
C ARG A 269 -4.49 9.89 10.45
N SER A 270 -4.13 10.40 9.28
CA SER A 270 -4.78 10.17 8.00
C SER A 270 -3.76 9.84 6.92
N ALA A 271 -4.23 9.35 5.76
CA ALA A 271 -3.38 8.98 4.63
C ALA A 271 -2.23 8.02 4.98
N HIS A 272 -2.41 7.23 6.04
CA HIS A 272 -1.53 6.12 6.42
C HIS A 272 -1.72 4.94 5.47
N SER A 273 -0.76 4.02 5.50
CA SER A 273 -0.88 2.74 4.82
C SER A 273 -1.42 1.70 5.79
N SER A 274 -2.30 0.82 5.30
CA SER A 274 -2.87 -0.29 6.06
C SER A 274 -2.80 -1.60 5.26
N LEU A 275 -2.73 -2.72 5.98
CA LEU A 275 -2.75 -4.05 5.38
C LEU A 275 -3.08 -5.08 6.46
N VAL A 276 -3.91 -6.07 6.10
CA VAL A 276 -4.14 -7.24 6.93
C VAL A 276 -3.33 -8.41 6.39
N VAL A 277 -2.53 -9.02 7.26
CA VAL A 277 -1.80 -10.26 6.96
C VAL A 277 -2.19 -11.31 7.99
N GLY A 278 -2.78 -12.41 7.52
CA GLY A 278 -3.42 -13.38 8.42
C GLY A 278 -4.57 -12.73 9.19
N TYR A 279 -4.43 -12.62 10.50
CA TYR A 279 -5.40 -11.96 11.40
C TYR A 279 -4.79 -10.75 12.11
N SER A 280 -3.73 -10.17 11.55
CA SER A 280 -3.09 -8.98 12.10
C SER A 280 -3.26 -7.80 11.14
N LEU A 281 -3.80 -6.70 11.64
CA LEU A 281 -3.84 -5.41 10.96
C LEU A 281 -2.55 -4.65 11.24
N TYR A 282 -1.90 -4.21 10.18
CA TYR A 282 -0.72 -3.37 10.24
C TYR A 282 -1.06 -1.95 9.78
N ILE A 283 -0.54 -0.95 10.48
CA ILE A 283 -0.68 0.48 10.15
C ILE A 283 0.70 1.11 10.13
N TYR A 284 1.01 1.85 9.06
CA TYR A 284 2.31 2.51 8.90
C TYR A 284 2.17 3.94 8.40
N GLY A 285 2.98 4.84 8.95
CA GLY A 285 3.12 6.21 8.47
C GLY A 285 1.83 7.01 8.54
N GLY A 286 1.62 7.88 7.56
CA GLY A 286 0.51 8.84 7.51
C GLY A 286 0.90 10.21 8.04
N GLN A 287 -0.08 11.10 8.11
CA GLN A 287 0.07 12.48 8.55
C GLN A 287 -0.88 12.78 9.71
N GLN A 288 -0.53 13.78 10.52
CA GLN A 288 -1.42 14.37 11.52
C GLN A 288 -1.45 15.89 11.32
N ILE A 289 -2.62 16.53 11.35
CA ILE A 289 -2.70 17.99 11.40
C ILE A 289 -2.31 18.47 12.81
N SER A 290 -1.35 19.38 12.89
CA SER A 290 -1.08 20.19 14.08
C SER A 290 -2.01 21.40 14.09
N LEU A 291 -2.75 21.62 15.18
CA LEU A 291 -3.71 22.72 15.35
C LEU A 291 -3.06 24.03 15.83
N ASN A 292 -1.74 24.21 15.66
CA ASN A 292 -1.08 25.44 16.13
C ASN A 292 -1.44 26.65 15.26
N ILE A 293 -2.25 27.52 15.85
CA ILE A 293 -2.71 28.81 15.35
C ILE A 293 -1.50 29.75 15.18
N SER A 294 -0.88 29.77 14.00
CA SER A 294 -0.14 30.93 13.44
C SER A 294 0.51 30.64 12.08
N SER A 295 0.55 29.39 11.63
CA SER A 295 0.78 29.04 10.24
C SER A 295 -0.09 27.84 9.88
N SER A 296 -0.83 27.93 8.78
CA SER A 296 -1.56 26.81 8.16
C SER A 296 -0.60 25.79 7.54
N GLN A 297 0.45 25.40 8.28
CA GLN A 297 1.34 24.31 7.92
C GLN A 297 0.76 23.04 8.52
N SER A 298 0.37 22.11 7.65
CA SER A 298 0.18 20.74 8.05
C SER A 298 1.54 20.21 8.51
N ASP A 299 1.85 20.30 9.80
CA ASP A 299 3.03 19.66 10.35
C ASP A 299 2.81 18.17 10.22
N ILE A 300 3.26 17.61 9.10
CA ILE A 300 3.21 16.19 8.84
C ILE A 300 3.98 15.51 9.99
N HIS A 301 3.24 14.99 10.98
CA HIS A 301 3.75 14.00 11.93
C HIS A 301 3.87 12.68 11.19
N ASP A 302 4.88 12.58 10.34
CA ASP A 302 5.24 11.33 9.71
C ASP A 302 5.97 10.46 10.74
N ASN A 303 5.23 9.69 11.54
CA ASN A 303 5.87 8.73 12.41
C ASN A 303 6.36 7.55 11.55
N GLU A 304 7.62 7.16 11.71
CA GLU A 304 8.21 5.95 11.08
C GLU A 304 7.72 4.65 11.75
N ASP A 305 6.56 4.72 12.41
CA ASP A 305 6.02 3.67 13.25
C ASP A 305 5.23 2.66 12.43
N LEU A 306 5.53 1.39 12.63
CA LEU A 306 4.69 0.29 12.21
C LEU A 306 3.92 -0.17 13.45
N TRP A 307 2.60 -0.23 13.37
CA TRP A 307 1.74 -0.75 14.42
C TRP A 307 1.10 -2.05 13.98
N GLU A 308 0.90 -2.95 14.93
CA GLU A 308 0.24 -4.24 14.74
C GLU A 308 -0.93 -4.37 15.72
N PHE A 309 -2.11 -4.72 15.22
CA PHE A 309 -3.23 -5.20 16.02
C PHE A 309 -3.57 -6.61 15.60
N SER A 310 -3.47 -7.56 16.53
CA SER A 310 -3.84 -8.95 16.25
C SER A 310 -5.27 -9.22 16.70
N PHE A 311 -6.09 -9.73 15.79
CA PHE A 311 -7.45 -10.17 16.08
C PHE A 311 -7.51 -11.60 16.64
N GLU A 312 -6.38 -12.32 16.67
CA GLU A 312 -6.22 -13.73 17.07
C GLU A 312 -7.15 -14.71 16.31
N SER A 313 -6.58 -15.79 15.78
CA SER A 313 -7.19 -16.60 14.73
C SER A 313 -8.32 -17.51 15.22
N ASN A 314 -9.56 -16.98 15.30
CA ASN A 314 -10.81 -17.73 15.13
C ASN A 314 -11.99 -16.73 15.01
N THR A 315 -12.73 -16.78 13.90
CA THR A 315 -13.86 -15.87 13.61
C THR A 315 -14.89 -15.80 14.74
N ARG A 316 -15.02 -16.85 15.56
CA ARG A 316 -15.97 -16.92 16.68
C ARG A 316 -15.73 -15.89 17.79
N ASN A 317 -14.49 -15.43 17.99
CA ASN A 317 -14.13 -14.57 19.12
C ASN A 317 -13.59 -13.19 18.70
N ILE A 318 -13.66 -12.84 17.42
CA ILE A 318 -13.04 -11.61 16.88
C ILE A 318 -13.48 -10.34 17.61
N LYS A 319 -14.73 -10.25 18.07
CA LYS A 319 -15.25 -9.12 18.84
C LYS A 319 -14.65 -9.03 20.24
N ASN A 320 -14.56 -10.16 20.93
CA ASN A 320 -13.96 -10.21 22.26
C ASN A 320 -12.46 -9.86 22.17
N ASN A 321 -11.78 -10.42 21.19
CA ASN A 321 -10.37 -10.12 20.92
C ASN A 321 -10.18 -8.65 20.55
N PHE A 322 -11.06 -8.08 19.73
CA PHE A 322 -11.05 -6.65 19.41
C PHE A 322 -11.16 -5.76 20.65
N LEU A 323 -11.98 -6.13 21.64
CA LEU A 323 -12.14 -5.35 22.87
C LEU A 323 -11.01 -5.54 23.89
N GLN A 324 -10.36 -6.71 23.88
CA GLN A 324 -9.38 -7.10 24.91
C GLN A 324 -7.93 -6.93 24.46
N ASN A 325 -7.64 -7.14 23.17
CA ASN A 325 -6.29 -7.10 22.64
C ASN A 325 -5.78 -5.68 22.57
N LYS A 326 -4.45 -5.56 22.63
CA LYS A 326 -3.75 -4.28 22.55
C LYS A 326 -2.96 -4.18 21.26
N TRP A 327 -2.91 -2.96 20.75
CA TRP A 327 -1.99 -2.54 19.72
C TRP A 327 -0.55 -2.69 20.19
N LYS A 328 0.32 -3.12 19.28
CA LYS A 328 1.75 -3.29 19.50
C LYS A 328 2.51 -2.38 18.57
N LYS A 329 3.44 -1.59 19.12
CA LYS A 329 4.33 -0.76 18.31
C LYS A 329 5.55 -1.56 17.90
N LEU A 330 5.77 -1.68 16.60
CA LEU A 330 6.95 -2.28 15.99
C LEU A 330 7.92 -1.15 15.65
N PHE A 331 9.04 -1.08 16.38
CA PHE A 331 9.96 0.06 16.31
C PHE A 331 11.34 -0.35 15.79
N SER A 332 11.90 0.41 14.86
CA SER A 332 13.30 0.26 14.42
C SER A 332 14.18 1.21 15.23
N PRO A 333 15.09 0.72 16.10
CA PRO A 333 16.01 1.59 16.82
C PRO A 333 16.84 2.42 15.85
N ARG A 334 16.87 3.74 16.05
CA ARG A 334 17.88 4.59 15.42
C ARG A 334 19.21 4.30 16.12
N ILE A 335 20.23 3.93 15.34
CA ILE A 335 21.58 3.52 15.79
C ILE A 335 22.29 4.59 16.68
N SER A 336 21.74 5.79 16.86
CA SER A 336 22.38 6.92 17.54
C SER A 336 21.62 7.54 18.72
N THR A 337 20.47 7.01 19.16
CA THR A 337 19.88 7.47 20.43
C THR A 337 20.09 6.41 21.49
N SER A 338 21.08 6.66 22.34
CA SER A 338 21.34 5.96 23.60
C SER A 338 20.05 5.54 24.29
N SER A 339 19.90 4.23 24.53
CA SER A 339 19.54 3.57 25.80
C SER A 339 18.63 4.25 26.85
N PHE A 340 17.84 5.26 26.52
CA PHE A 340 16.97 5.99 27.45
C PHE A 340 15.48 5.62 27.36
N PHE A 341 15.09 4.80 26.38
CA PHE A 341 13.75 4.19 26.35
C PHE A 341 13.89 2.71 26.73
N GLY A 342 13.80 2.43 28.03
CA GLY A 342 13.48 1.08 28.47
C GLY A 342 12.14 0.65 27.87
N PRO A 343 11.89 -0.66 27.69
CA PRO A 343 10.55 -1.13 27.34
C PRO A 343 9.57 -0.54 28.33
N ASP A 344 8.48 0.06 27.85
CA ASP A 344 7.33 0.32 28.72
C ASP A 344 7.01 -1.00 29.43
N ASN A 345 6.84 -0.95 30.76
CA ASN A 345 6.67 -2.12 31.64
C ASN A 345 5.48 -3.03 31.27
N ASN A 346 4.71 -2.69 30.23
CA ASN A 346 3.56 -3.44 29.71
C ASN A 346 3.84 -4.31 28.46
N GLY A 347 5.04 -4.26 27.85
CA GLY A 347 5.38 -5.14 26.72
C GLY A 347 4.74 -4.78 25.37
N ASP A 348 4.20 -3.56 25.25
CA ASP A 348 3.50 -3.08 24.04
C ASP A 348 4.45 -2.65 22.90
N TRP A 349 5.75 -2.57 23.18
CA TRP A 349 6.79 -2.20 22.21
C TRP A 349 7.61 -3.43 21.83
N LYS A 350 7.78 -3.66 20.53
CA LYS A 350 8.62 -4.71 20.00
C LYS A 350 9.68 -4.11 19.09
N GLU A 351 10.93 -4.39 19.42
CA GLU A 351 12.07 -4.00 18.60
C GLU A 351 12.07 -4.76 17.28
N THR A 352 12.43 -4.04 16.22
CA THR A 352 12.70 -4.54 14.88
C THR A 352 14.15 -4.21 14.53
N THR A 353 14.78 -5.02 13.68
CA THR A 353 16.17 -4.82 13.26
C THR A 353 16.26 -4.48 11.78
N GLY A 354 17.46 -4.18 11.28
CA GLY A 354 17.70 -3.95 9.86
C GLY A 354 17.65 -2.47 9.47
N LYS A 355 17.11 -2.18 8.28
CA LYS A 355 17.13 -0.83 7.68
C LYS A 355 15.93 0.01 8.14
N ILE A 356 16.18 1.17 8.74
CA ILE A 356 15.84 2.49 8.15
C ILE A 356 14.49 2.67 7.44
N THR A 357 13.33 2.38 8.04
CA THR A 357 12.06 2.53 7.33
C THR A 357 11.67 3.96 6.98
N GLY A 358 12.21 5.01 7.56
CA GLY A 358 11.88 6.40 7.21
C GLY A 358 10.40 6.75 7.34
N LYS A 359 10.03 7.90 6.80
CA LYS A 359 8.77 8.61 7.08
C LYS A 359 7.96 8.84 5.81
N ARG A 360 6.69 8.41 5.76
CA ARG A 360 5.87 8.49 4.53
C ARG A 360 4.38 8.69 4.80
N ARG A 361 3.74 9.43 3.90
CA ARG A 361 2.27 9.47 3.71
C ARG A 361 1.90 9.01 2.30
N GLY A 362 0.75 8.37 2.17
CA GLY A 362 0.22 7.98 0.86
C GLY A 362 0.98 6.88 0.13
N ALA A 363 1.77 6.10 0.88
CA ALA A 363 2.44 4.93 0.35
C ALA A 363 1.46 3.75 0.22
N ALA A 364 1.74 2.85 -0.72
CA ALA A 364 1.08 1.56 -0.78
C ALA A 364 1.67 0.63 0.28
N MET A 365 0.83 -0.17 0.93
CA MET A 365 1.26 -1.33 1.73
C MET A 365 0.59 -2.58 1.20
N PHE A 366 1.37 -3.62 0.94
CA PHE A 366 0.91 -4.85 0.28
C PHE A 366 1.79 -6.04 0.66
N THR A 367 1.34 -7.26 0.42
CA THR A 367 2.13 -8.46 0.68
C THR A 367 3.06 -8.77 -0.49
N ILE A 368 4.28 -9.20 -0.18
CA ILE A 368 5.15 -9.91 -1.13
C ILE A 368 5.59 -11.22 -0.50
N GLY A 369 5.01 -12.34 -0.95
CA GLY A 369 5.11 -13.61 -0.24
C GLY A 369 4.70 -13.48 1.23
N LYS A 370 5.61 -13.79 2.16
CA LYS A 370 5.39 -13.66 3.62
C LYS A 370 5.76 -12.28 4.21
N LYS A 371 6.24 -11.35 3.37
CA LYS A 371 6.72 -10.04 3.82
C LYS A 371 5.66 -8.97 3.56
N ILE A 372 5.72 -7.91 4.34
CA ILE A 372 4.95 -6.69 4.14
C ILE A 372 5.84 -5.70 3.39
N ALA A 373 5.38 -5.24 2.23
CA ALA A 373 6.06 -4.26 1.41
C ALA A 373 5.41 -2.89 1.57
N ILE A 374 6.22 -1.84 1.65
CA ILE A 374 5.81 -0.43 1.63
C ILE A 374 6.52 0.28 0.48
N LEU A 375 5.76 0.94 -0.38
CA LEU A 375 6.26 1.53 -1.61
C LEU A 375 5.59 2.88 -1.91
N GLY A 376 6.36 3.80 -2.50
CA GLY A 376 5.85 5.10 -2.94
C GLY A 376 5.51 6.00 -1.75
N GLY A 377 4.54 6.89 -1.95
CA GLY A 377 4.23 7.97 -1.01
C GLY A 377 5.23 9.12 -1.09
N TYR A 378 4.93 10.21 -0.38
CA TYR A 378 5.83 11.33 -0.24
C TYR A 378 6.66 11.15 1.03
N GLU A 379 7.99 11.15 0.88
CA GLU A 379 8.97 10.97 1.95
C GLU A 379 9.53 12.33 2.36
N LYS A 380 9.34 12.73 3.62
CA LYS A 380 9.82 14.01 4.16
C LYS A 380 11.31 14.00 4.51
N ASP A 381 11.86 12.83 4.84
CA ASP A 381 13.25 12.66 5.28
C ASP A 381 14.09 12.01 4.17
N ASN A 382 14.12 12.59 2.96
CA ASN A 382 14.93 12.07 1.87
C ASN A 382 16.38 12.56 2.01
N TRP A 383 17.07 12.15 3.08
CA TRP A 383 18.42 12.58 3.48
C TRP A 383 19.52 12.40 2.41
N MET A 384 19.21 11.76 1.27
CA MET A 384 20.16 11.50 0.18
C MET A 384 19.99 12.43 -1.03
N TYR A 385 18.96 13.28 -1.08
CA TYR A 385 18.59 14.00 -2.31
C TYR A 385 18.17 15.47 -2.16
N GLU A 386 18.00 15.98 -0.95
CA GLU A 386 17.52 17.36 -0.75
C GLU A 386 18.46 18.45 -1.31
N ASP A 387 19.70 18.11 -1.68
CA ASP A 387 20.67 19.09 -2.17
C ASP A 387 20.65 19.36 -3.69
N ASN A 388 19.85 18.66 -4.52
CA ASN A 388 19.82 18.92 -5.97
C ASN A 388 18.45 18.66 -6.63
N CYS A 389 17.65 19.72 -6.74
CA CYS A 389 16.30 19.76 -7.34
C CYS A 389 16.21 19.35 -8.83
N ASN A 390 17.32 19.00 -9.49
CA ASN A 390 17.38 18.71 -10.93
C ASN A 390 17.73 17.24 -11.26
N ILE A 391 17.90 16.38 -10.26
CA ILE A 391 18.22 14.96 -10.51
C ILE A 391 16.91 14.17 -10.54
N VAL A 392 16.50 13.73 -11.74
CA VAL A 392 15.42 12.74 -11.90
C VAL A 392 15.75 11.54 -11.02
N ARG A 393 14.90 11.29 -10.02
CA ARG A 393 15.09 10.21 -9.05
C ARG A 393 15.22 8.87 -9.81
N PRO A 394 16.42 8.25 -9.86
CA PRO A 394 16.63 7.10 -10.75
C PRO A 394 15.99 5.82 -10.18
N TRP A 395 15.58 5.84 -8.92
CA TRP A 395 15.02 4.70 -8.21
C TRP A 395 14.22 5.10 -6.96
N GLU A 396 13.32 4.22 -6.54
CA GLU A 396 12.57 4.27 -5.27
C GLU A 396 12.96 3.07 -4.39
N MET A 397 12.84 3.22 -3.08
CA MET A 397 13.07 2.11 -2.14
C MET A 397 11.74 1.48 -1.75
N CYS A 398 11.58 0.20 -2.07
CA CYS A 398 10.55 -0.64 -1.50
C CYS A 398 11.06 -1.19 -0.16
N LYS A 399 10.34 -0.91 0.91
CA LYS A 399 10.68 -1.33 2.27
C LYS A 399 9.97 -2.64 2.57
N LEU A 400 10.72 -3.68 2.92
CA LEU A 400 10.21 -5.00 3.20
C LEU A 400 10.37 -5.32 4.68
N TYR A 401 9.25 -5.51 5.36
CA TYR A 401 9.21 -6.04 6.72
C TYR A 401 8.95 -7.53 6.69
N SER A 402 9.73 -8.30 7.44
CA SER A 402 9.45 -9.71 7.71
C SER A 402 8.82 -9.83 9.11
N PRO A 403 7.50 -10.10 9.23
CA PRO A 403 6.84 -10.21 10.54
C PRO A 403 7.43 -11.32 11.43
N GLU A 404 7.79 -12.46 10.83
CA GLU A 404 8.38 -13.61 11.55
C GLU A 404 9.74 -13.24 12.18
N LYS A 405 10.62 -12.57 11.40
CA LYS A 405 11.98 -12.20 11.83
C LYS A 405 12.08 -10.82 12.47
N ARG A 406 11.02 -10.01 12.37
CA ARG A 406 10.98 -8.59 12.76
C ARG A 406 12.13 -7.76 12.20
N ILE A 407 12.51 -8.02 10.94
CA ILE A 407 13.62 -7.35 10.27
C ILE A 407 13.11 -6.55 9.07
N TRP A 408 13.69 -5.38 8.87
CA TRP A 408 13.47 -4.51 7.72
C TRP A 408 14.61 -4.60 6.71
N ASN A 409 14.24 -4.83 5.47
CA ASN A 409 15.13 -4.84 4.32
C ASN A 409 14.62 -3.89 3.25
N HIS A 410 15.49 -3.43 2.37
CA HIS A 410 15.11 -2.51 1.29
C HIS A 410 15.53 -3.06 -0.06
N ILE A 411 14.62 -2.95 -1.02
CA ILE A 411 14.86 -3.24 -2.43
C ILE A 411 14.78 -1.94 -3.21
N ARG A 412 15.74 -1.74 -4.12
CA ARG A 412 15.76 -0.58 -5.01
C ARG A 412 15.00 -0.91 -6.30
N ILE A 413 13.96 -0.14 -6.60
CA ILE A 413 13.21 -0.25 -7.86
C ILE A 413 13.63 0.89 -8.78
N THR A 414 14.12 0.58 -9.97
CA THR A 414 14.60 1.59 -10.92
C THR A 414 13.51 2.13 -11.82
N GLY A 415 13.56 3.43 -12.12
CA GLY A 415 12.69 4.10 -13.11
C GLY A 415 11.26 4.38 -12.66
N ILE A 416 10.87 4.00 -11.45
CA ILE A 416 9.55 4.30 -10.91
C ILE A 416 9.47 5.78 -10.50
N PRO A 417 8.41 6.51 -10.88
CA PRO A 417 8.25 7.91 -10.49
C PRO A 417 7.89 8.04 -9.00
N GLU A 418 8.19 9.20 -8.43
CA GLU A 418 7.69 9.57 -7.11
C GLU A 418 6.18 9.81 -7.20
N MET A 419 5.41 9.03 -6.45
CA MET A 419 3.95 9.06 -6.48
C MET A 419 3.37 8.56 -5.17
N GLU A 420 2.22 9.08 -4.81
CA GLU A 420 1.32 8.35 -3.92
C GLU A 420 0.65 7.23 -4.71
N CYS A 421 0.48 6.05 -4.13
CA CYS A 421 0.01 4.91 -4.90
C CYS A 421 -0.75 3.88 -4.07
N ILE A 422 -1.44 3.01 -4.80
CA ILE A 422 -1.82 1.68 -4.33
C ILE A 422 -1.02 0.66 -5.15
N ALA A 423 -0.79 -0.51 -4.58
CA ALA A 423 -0.04 -1.57 -5.22
C ALA A 423 -0.77 -2.90 -5.07
N ILE A 424 -0.71 -3.71 -6.12
CA ILE A 424 -1.38 -4.99 -6.22
C ILE A 424 -0.32 -6.02 -6.59
N ALA A 425 0.06 -6.84 -5.62
CA ALA A 425 0.86 -8.02 -5.87
C ALA A 425 -0.02 -9.09 -6.53
N LYS A 426 0.37 -9.52 -7.73
CA LYS A 426 -0.37 -10.55 -8.46
C LYS A 426 0.14 -11.92 -8.03
N ASP A 427 -0.64 -12.65 -7.25
CA ASP A 427 -0.40 -14.07 -7.04
C ASP A 427 -0.81 -14.84 -8.31
N GLN A 428 0.19 -15.24 -9.09
CA GLN A 428 0.02 -16.25 -10.12
C GLN A 428 0.87 -17.46 -9.75
N SER A 429 0.27 -18.40 -9.02
CA SER A 429 0.67 -19.82 -9.06
C SER A 429 2.18 -20.05 -8.86
N GLY A 430 2.78 -19.41 -7.85
CA GLY A 430 4.17 -19.67 -7.45
C GLY A 430 5.26 -19.10 -8.38
N ARG A 431 4.99 -18.02 -9.13
CA ARG A 431 6.03 -17.23 -9.81
C ARG A 431 6.28 -15.90 -9.08
N PRO A 432 7.48 -15.29 -9.22
CA PRO A 432 7.76 -13.97 -8.65
C PRO A 432 6.64 -13.00 -8.99
N GLU A 433 6.06 -12.42 -7.94
CA GLU A 433 4.92 -11.54 -8.01
C GLU A 433 5.29 -10.27 -8.79
N ASN A 434 4.74 -10.12 -9.99
CA ASN A 434 4.74 -8.82 -10.63
C ASN A 434 3.81 -7.92 -9.83
N VAL A 435 4.30 -6.76 -9.42
CA VAL A 435 3.51 -5.79 -8.66
C VAL A 435 2.97 -4.77 -9.63
N PHE A 436 1.64 -4.69 -9.76
CA PHE A 436 1.02 -3.58 -10.48
C PHE A 436 0.89 -2.40 -9.53
N VAL A 437 1.32 -1.22 -9.95
CA VAL A 437 1.20 0.01 -9.15
C VAL A 437 0.42 1.02 -9.98
N ILE A 438 -0.50 1.70 -9.32
CA ILE A 438 -1.25 2.84 -9.86
C ILE A 438 -1.22 3.95 -8.82
N GLY A 439 -0.97 5.16 -9.27
CA GLY A 439 -0.76 6.27 -8.38
C GLY A 439 -0.84 7.61 -9.06
N ARG A 440 -0.68 8.65 -8.26
CA ARG A 440 -0.68 10.04 -8.66
C ARG A 440 0.70 10.64 -8.36
N THR A 441 1.33 11.20 -9.39
CA THR A 441 2.61 11.91 -9.22
C THR A 441 2.45 13.21 -8.44
N LYS A 442 3.56 13.75 -7.94
CA LYS A 442 3.59 15.12 -7.44
C LYS A 442 3.20 16.09 -8.56
N GLY A 443 2.37 17.09 -8.25
CA GLY A 443 2.12 18.20 -9.17
C GLY A 443 3.37 19.08 -9.31
N ASP A 444 3.48 19.83 -10.41
CA ASP A 444 4.65 20.66 -10.73
C ASP A 444 4.84 21.85 -9.75
N ASN A 445 3.82 22.18 -8.95
CA ASN A 445 3.89 23.24 -7.93
C ASN A 445 3.86 22.65 -6.52
N ASN A 446 4.72 23.13 -5.64
CA ASN A 446 4.78 22.77 -4.21
C ASN A 446 3.56 23.23 -3.39
N ASP A 447 2.48 23.68 -4.03
CA ASP A 447 1.25 24.07 -3.33
C ASP A 447 0.49 22.83 -2.87
N GLU A 448 0.29 22.67 -1.56
CA GLU A 448 -0.52 21.59 -1.00
C GLU A 448 -1.99 21.63 -1.45
N ASN A 449 -2.44 22.76 -1.99
CA ASN A 449 -3.77 22.94 -2.59
C ASN A 449 -3.82 22.50 -4.07
N ASP A 450 -2.67 22.19 -4.69
CA ASP A 450 -2.56 21.79 -6.10
C ASP A 450 -2.52 20.26 -6.28
N ARG A 451 -3.02 19.51 -5.28
CA ARG A 451 -3.08 18.05 -5.27
C ARG A 451 -3.82 17.49 -6.49
N ASP A 452 -4.78 18.23 -7.05
CA ASP A 452 -5.58 17.81 -8.21
C ASP A 452 -4.82 17.87 -9.56
N LYS A 453 -3.60 18.44 -9.61
CA LYS A 453 -2.80 18.52 -10.86
C LYS A 453 -1.85 17.35 -11.11
N GLY A 454 -1.67 16.45 -10.14
CA GLY A 454 -0.83 15.26 -10.31
C GLY A 454 -1.36 14.37 -11.45
N LYS A 455 -0.47 13.84 -12.29
CA LYS A 455 -0.85 12.92 -13.36
C LYS A 455 -1.02 11.52 -12.80
N LEU A 456 -2.03 10.81 -13.29
CA LEU A 456 -2.14 9.39 -12.99
C LEU A 456 -1.05 8.64 -13.76
N VAL A 457 -0.28 7.84 -13.04
CA VAL A 457 0.75 6.96 -13.57
C VAL A 457 0.50 5.55 -13.07
N MET A 458 0.82 4.57 -13.90
CA MET A 458 0.64 3.16 -13.57
C MET A 458 1.60 2.30 -14.38
N GLY A 459 1.83 1.08 -13.91
CA GLY A 459 2.86 0.23 -14.45
C GLY A 459 3.11 -1.01 -13.63
N TRP A 460 4.00 -1.84 -14.14
CA TRP A 460 4.44 -3.06 -13.50
C TRP A 460 5.81 -2.85 -12.89
N ILE A 461 6.04 -3.42 -11.72
CA ILE A 461 7.37 -3.66 -11.20
C ILE A 461 7.68 -5.12 -11.47
N ARG A 462 8.78 -5.36 -12.20
CA ARG A 462 9.21 -6.70 -12.58
C ARG A 462 10.66 -6.94 -12.20
N ASP A 463 10.93 -8.14 -11.71
CA ASP A 463 12.30 -8.65 -11.59
C ASP A 463 12.82 -8.97 -13.00
N ASN A 464 13.74 -8.13 -13.48
CA ASN A 464 14.40 -8.32 -14.78
C ASN A 464 15.01 -9.72 -14.90
N SER A 465 14.63 -10.43 -15.97
CA SER A 465 15.19 -11.73 -16.37
C SER A 465 16.51 -11.61 -17.10
#